data_AF-A0A935YPV7-F1
#
_entry.id   AF-A0A935YPV7-F1
#
_cell.length_a   1.000
_cell.length_b   1.000
_cell.length_c   1.000
_cell.angle_alpha   90.00
_cell.angle_beta   90.00
_cell.angle_gamma   90.00
#
_symmetry.space_group_name_H-M   'P 1'
#
loop_
_entity.id
_entity.type
_entity.pdbx_description
1 polymer ?
#
loop_
_entity_poly.entity_id
_entity_poly.type
_entity_poly.pdbx_seq_one_letter_code
_entity_poly.pdbx_strand_id
1 'polypeptide(L)'
;MSGETVSIAITGAGGAGVMTASQMLLDAVAKEGLYGLMGRSSGPQIRGGEVAAFLRLGTRTVECLDDRFDIMVALDWLNVERFSAEIPLDAKSLVLCDADAGEPPARIVASGARLVALPLQETVNSLPGGRMNMVGLGLVSALLGVGADTIVAVVTKSLGKRGQAVLDAGIAGVNAGAALIDGIDTSVYRLEARAIATERWNISGNEAAGLGAVRGGVRFVAAYPITPATEILEWLAPNLEKVGGVLVQAEDELASINMIIGGSFGGTPSLTATSGPGLALMTEAIGLAVASETPIVVIDVMRGGPSTGIPTKSEQSDLNIALYGLHGDAPHIVTAANSISDCLFTAQWSVHLAEQLQVPAIVLTDQLLGQSRAIVDRPADIAFLGKREMASGALDTYQRYAVTTSGVSPMAIPGTPGGEYVADGLEHAVSGRPSSGAEDHTTQLDKRARKIEEFDYGQHWAEIAGDGPLAVLTWGSCAGPVREACARAEAMGLRIRLICLRLLAPAQVDALEAALEGVERVLVVEQSHSKQFYRYLRAHYDLPRDVRVLSRPGPLPIRAGEVLEHLQSWS
;
A
#
# COMPACT_ATOMS: atom_id res chain seq x y z
N MET A 1 15.30 25.04 -0.24
CA MET A 1 15.26 23.87 0.65
C MET A 1 14.71 24.39 1.97
N SER A 2 13.41 24.23 2.20
CA SER A 2 12.86 24.43 3.54
C SER A 2 13.36 23.26 4.38
N GLY A 3 13.90 23.52 5.58
CA GLY A 3 14.36 22.50 6.52
C GLY A 3 13.21 21.68 7.13
N GLU A 4 12.25 21.25 6.31
CA GLU A 4 11.05 20.55 6.74
C GLU A 4 11.12 19.05 6.51
N THR A 5 11.92 18.60 5.53
CA THR A 5 12.14 17.18 5.22
C THR A 5 13.58 16.90 4.83
N VAL A 6 14.05 15.68 5.08
CA VAL A 6 15.36 15.16 4.64
C VAL A 6 15.16 13.75 4.05
N SER A 7 15.67 13.54 2.84
CA SER A 7 15.61 12.27 2.12
C SER A 7 16.93 11.51 2.20
N ILE A 8 16.87 10.25 2.62
CA ILE A 8 18.05 9.41 2.88
C ILE A 8 17.93 8.08 2.15
N ALA A 9 18.99 7.69 1.43
CA ALA A 9 19.14 6.33 0.93
C ALA A 9 20.22 5.62 1.75
N ILE A 10 19.94 4.41 2.24
CA ILE A 10 20.95 3.53 2.85
C ILE A 10 21.07 2.29 1.97
N THR A 11 22.27 1.99 1.50
CA THR A 11 22.53 0.87 0.58
C THR A 11 23.60 -0.07 1.11
N GLY A 12 23.53 -1.33 0.69
CA GLY A 12 24.59 -2.31 0.93
C GLY A 12 24.18 -3.72 0.51
N ALA A 13 25.07 -4.67 0.78
CA ALA A 13 24.82 -6.08 0.54
C ALA A 13 23.69 -6.65 1.41
N GLY A 14 22.98 -7.65 0.89
CA GLY A 14 21.96 -8.41 1.61
C GLY A 14 22.56 -9.10 2.83
N GLY A 15 22.07 -8.73 4.01
CA GLY A 15 22.61 -9.15 5.30
C GLY A 15 23.50 -8.11 5.98
N ALA A 16 23.87 -7.01 5.31
CA ALA A 16 24.62 -5.90 5.92
C ALA A 16 23.82 -5.13 6.99
N GLY A 17 22.51 -5.38 7.10
CA GLY A 17 21.65 -4.81 8.14
C GLY A 17 21.01 -3.46 7.78
N VAL A 18 20.95 -3.11 6.49
CA VAL A 18 20.35 -1.88 5.95
C VAL A 18 18.92 -1.66 6.45
N MET A 19 18.05 -2.68 6.34
CA MET A 19 16.66 -2.59 6.82
C MET A 19 16.58 -2.35 8.33
N THR A 20 17.39 -3.07 9.10
CA THR A 20 17.40 -2.97 10.56
C THR A 20 17.81 -1.57 11.01
N ALA A 21 18.88 -1.01 10.43
CA ALA A 21 19.30 0.36 10.74
C ALA A 21 18.22 1.37 10.34
N SER A 22 17.63 1.22 9.16
CA SER A 22 16.59 2.14 8.67
C SER A 22 15.32 2.11 9.53
N GLN A 23 14.90 0.92 9.97
CA GLN A 23 13.77 0.77 10.90
C GLN A 23 14.07 1.38 12.27
N MET A 24 15.28 1.18 12.80
CA MET A 24 15.71 1.81 14.06
C MET A 24 15.74 3.34 13.93
N LEU A 25 16.20 3.85 12.80
CA LEU A 25 16.20 5.28 12.54
C LEU A 25 14.77 5.84 12.50
N LEU A 26 13.86 5.16 11.80
CA LEU A 26 12.45 5.54 11.77
C LEU A 26 11.80 5.48 13.16
N ASP A 27 12.10 4.46 13.96
CA ASP A 27 11.62 4.37 15.35
C ASP A 27 12.18 5.50 16.23
N ALA A 28 13.41 5.94 15.98
CA ALA A 28 14.04 7.01 16.74
C ALA A 28 13.45 8.38 16.41
N VAL A 29 13.27 8.70 15.13
CA VAL A 29 12.67 9.97 14.72
C VAL A 29 11.20 10.07 15.12
N ALA A 30 10.48 8.93 15.19
CA ALA A 30 9.14 8.89 15.75
C ALA A 30 9.11 9.38 17.21
N LYS A 31 10.09 8.96 18.03
CA LYS A 31 10.23 9.39 19.44
C LYS A 31 10.59 10.87 19.58
N GLU A 32 11.28 11.45 18.60
CA GLU A 32 11.60 12.88 18.54
C GLU A 32 10.44 13.76 18.01
N GLY A 33 9.24 13.20 17.84
CA GLY A 33 8.11 13.99 17.34
C GLY A 33 8.07 14.20 15.83
N LEU A 34 8.92 13.53 15.07
CA LEU A 34 8.99 13.66 13.63
C LEU A 34 8.13 12.61 12.93
N TYR A 35 7.77 12.89 11.68
CA TYR A 35 7.15 11.95 10.76
C TYR A 35 8.23 11.34 9.85
N GLY A 36 7.88 10.25 9.21
CA GLY A 36 8.80 9.60 8.28
C GLY A 36 8.14 8.51 7.47
N LEU A 37 8.65 8.31 6.28
CA LEU A 37 8.34 7.21 5.38
C LEU A 37 9.61 6.42 5.15
N MET A 38 9.53 5.10 5.25
CA MET A 38 10.58 4.15 4.89
C MET A 38 10.05 3.21 3.80
N GLY A 39 10.55 3.37 2.59
CA GLY A 39 10.42 2.41 1.51
C GLY A 39 11.61 1.45 1.48
N ARG A 40 11.47 0.39 0.68
CA ARG A 40 12.52 -0.59 0.48
C ARG A 40 12.62 -1.07 -0.96
N SER A 41 13.81 -1.52 -1.31
CA SER A 41 14.14 -2.04 -2.62
C SER A 41 15.17 -3.15 -2.47
N SER A 42 14.90 -4.30 -3.07
CA SER A 42 15.83 -5.43 -3.02
C SER A 42 15.84 -6.21 -4.33
N GLY A 43 16.96 -6.90 -4.56
CA GLY A 43 17.01 -7.98 -5.52
C GLY A 43 16.06 -9.13 -5.18
N PRO A 44 15.80 -10.04 -6.14
CA PRO A 44 15.02 -11.25 -5.89
C PRO A 44 15.75 -12.28 -5.01
N GLN A 45 17.07 -12.13 -4.81
CA GLN A 45 17.87 -13.07 -4.01
C GLN A 45 17.70 -12.84 -2.51
N ILE A 46 17.51 -13.93 -1.75
CA ILE A 46 17.37 -13.89 -0.28
C ILE A 46 18.71 -13.57 0.41
N ARG A 47 19.85 -14.06 -0.12
CA ARG A 47 21.20 -13.81 0.42
C ARG A 47 22.14 -13.35 -0.69
N GLY A 48 23.03 -12.43 -0.35
CA GLY A 48 24.07 -11.93 -1.25
C GLY A 48 23.58 -11.00 -2.37
N GLY A 49 22.27 -10.74 -2.47
CA GLY A 49 21.71 -9.70 -3.34
C GLY A 49 21.77 -8.33 -2.69
N GLU A 50 21.60 -7.28 -3.47
CA GLU A 50 21.60 -5.89 -3.00
C GLU A 50 20.29 -5.47 -2.33
N VAL A 51 20.43 -4.56 -1.35
CA VAL A 51 19.31 -3.97 -0.64
C VAL A 51 19.52 -2.46 -0.49
N ALA A 52 18.43 -1.72 -0.67
CA ALA A 52 18.34 -0.31 -0.37
C ALA A 52 17.11 -0.04 0.49
N ALA A 53 17.29 0.85 1.46
CA ALA A 53 16.20 1.47 2.19
C ALA A 53 16.15 2.95 1.81
N PHE A 54 14.94 3.44 1.59
CA PHE A 54 14.68 4.83 1.22
C PHE A 54 13.88 5.46 2.35
N LEU A 55 14.43 6.47 2.99
CA LEU A 55 13.74 7.22 4.02
C LEU A 55 13.47 8.63 3.54
N ARG A 56 12.32 9.16 3.92
CA ARG A 56 12.07 10.60 3.90
C ARG A 56 11.46 10.97 5.24
N LEU A 57 12.18 11.80 5.97
CA LEU A 57 11.87 12.18 7.34
C LEU A 57 11.46 13.64 7.35
N GLY A 58 10.54 14.04 8.22
CA GLY A 58 10.06 15.41 8.21
C GLY A 58 9.28 15.84 9.44
N THR A 59 8.99 17.13 9.49
CA THR A 59 8.23 17.76 10.58
C THR A 59 6.71 17.69 10.41
N ARG A 60 6.25 17.21 9.25
CA ARG A 60 4.86 16.96 8.85
C ARG A 60 4.75 15.59 8.20
N THR A 61 3.53 15.07 8.08
CA THR A 61 3.25 13.78 7.43
C THR A 61 3.95 13.65 6.07
N VAL A 62 4.55 12.48 5.82
CA VAL A 62 5.28 12.16 4.60
C VAL A 62 4.60 10.97 3.93
N GLU A 63 4.12 11.15 2.70
CA GLU A 63 3.37 10.12 1.98
C GLU A 63 4.07 9.61 0.72
N CYS A 64 5.16 10.24 0.29
CA CYS A 64 5.96 9.79 -0.84
C CYS A 64 7.45 10.12 -0.67
N LEU A 65 8.28 9.46 -1.47
CA LEU A 65 9.69 9.82 -1.61
C LEU A 65 9.82 11.17 -2.32
N ASP A 66 10.91 11.90 -2.05
CA ASP A 66 11.17 13.22 -2.67
C ASP A 66 11.78 13.08 -4.06
N ASP A 67 11.98 14.16 -4.79
CA ASP A 67 12.54 14.13 -6.16
C ASP A 67 14.02 13.73 -6.21
N ARG A 68 14.72 13.87 -5.09
CA ARG A 68 16.15 13.60 -4.90
C ARG A 68 16.42 13.12 -3.48
N PHE A 69 17.52 12.39 -3.30
CA PHE A 69 18.04 12.06 -1.97
C PHE A 69 19.06 13.10 -1.53
N ASP A 70 18.91 13.61 -0.32
CA ASP A 70 19.84 14.58 0.27
C ASP A 70 21.09 13.87 0.80
N ILE A 71 20.92 12.68 1.38
CA ILE A 71 22.00 11.85 1.90
C ILE A 71 21.91 10.45 1.30
N MET A 72 23.04 9.90 0.88
CA MET A 72 23.21 8.48 0.60
C MET A 72 24.29 7.91 1.51
N VAL A 73 23.99 6.84 2.23
CA VAL A 73 24.98 6.08 3.01
C VAL A 73 25.19 4.73 2.35
N ALA A 74 26.32 4.60 1.67
CA ALA A 74 26.77 3.35 1.08
C ALA A 74 27.62 2.58 2.09
N LEU A 75 27.02 1.56 2.72
CA LEU A 75 27.76 0.66 3.61
C LEU A 75 28.82 -0.15 2.85
N ASP A 76 28.54 -0.41 1.58
CA ASP A 76 29.45 -0.96 0.58
C ASP A 76 28.95 -0.54 -0.82
N TRP A 77 29.78 -0.77 -1.85
CA TRP A 77 29.40 -0.52 -3.24
C TRP A 77 28.76 -1.73 -3.95
N LEU A 78 28.54 -2.85 -3.26
CA LEU A 78 28.18 -4.11 -3.88
C LEU A 78 26.82 -3.99 -4.59
N ASN A 79 26.85 -4.06 -5.92
CA ASN A 79 25.67 -3.95 -6.81
C ASN A 79 24.83 -2.68 -6.62
N VAL A 80 25.38 -1.63 -5.98
CA VAL A 80 24.64 -0.40 -5.68
C VAL A 80 24.12 0.30 -6.95
N GLU A 81 24.83 0.13 -8.08
CA GLU A 81 24.44 0.73 -9.35
C GLU A 81 23.06 0.29 -9.83
N ARG A 82 22.58 -0.89 -9.38
CA ARG A 82 21.23 -1.37 -9.66
C ARG A 82 20.16 -0.38 -9.21
N PHE A 83 20.40 0.35 -8.11
CA PHE A 83 19.46 1.32 -7.57
C PHE A 83 19.65 2.73 -8.11
N SER A 84 20.57 2.97 -9.05
CA SER A 84 20.91 4.34 -9.49
C SER A 84 19.70 5.11 -10.03
N ALA A 85 18.77 4.43 -10.70
CA ALA A 85 17.54 5.07 -11.19
C ALA A 85 16.50 5.32 -10.08
N GLU A 86 16.59 4.56 -8.98
CA GLU A 86 15.71 4.69 -7.81
C GLU A 86 16.25 5.71 -6.80
N ILE A 87 17.55 6.01 -6.84
CA ILE A 87 18.25 6.96 -5.98
C ILE A 87 18.74 8.15 -6.83
N PRO A 88 17.84 9.06 -7.25
CA PRO A 88 18.25 10.30 -7.89
C PRO A 88 19.11 11.13 -6.92
N LEU A 89 20.32 11.46 -7.38
CA LEU A 89 21.31 12.28 -6.68
C LEU A 89 21.68 13.47 -7.58
N ASP A 90 22.07 14.58 -6.97
CA ASP A 90 22.58 15.76 -7.68
C ASP A 90 23.73 16.42 -6.91
N ALA A 91 24.22 17.56 -7.41
CA ALA A 91 25.31 18.32 -6.80
C ALA A 91 25.02 18.85 -5.38
N LYS A 92 23.76 18.78 -4.91
CA LYS A 92 23.38 19.14 -3.55
C LYS A 92 23.27 17.91 -2.63
N SER A 93 23.43 16.70 -3.16
CA SER A 93 23.43 15.46 -2.40
C SER A 93 24.79 15.18 -1.76
N LEU A 94 24.76 14.52 -0.60
CA LEU A 94 25.93 14.02 0.12
C LEU A 94 25.97 12.49 0.06
N VAL A 95 27.08 11.93 -0.41
CA VAL A 95 27.32 10.48 -0.43
C VAL A 95 28.40 10.16 0.60
N LEU A 96 28.05 9.32 1.57
CA LEU A 96 28.96 8.80 2.59
C LEU A 96 29.28 7.35 2.24
N CYS A 97 30.57 7.04 2.16
CA CYS A 97 31.04 5.70 1.84
C CYS A 97 32.25 5.33 2.68
N ASP A 98 32.57 4.05 2.74
CA ASP A 98 33.79 3.58 3.36
C ASP A 98 35.02 3.98 2.52
N ALA A 99 36.08 4.45 3.18
CA ALA A 99 37.31 4.90 2.54
C ALA A 99 38.03 3.77 1.79
N ASP A 100 37.86 2.53 2.29
CA ASP A 100 38.46 1.33 1.71
C ASP A 100 37.49 0.55 0.80
N ALA A 101 36.31 1.09 0.46
CA ALA A 101 35.34 0.42 -0.42
C ALA A 101 35.77 0.34 -1.89
N GLY A 102 36.86 1.01 -2.28
CA GLY A 102 37.31 1.13 -3.66
C GLY A 102 36.65 2.32 -4.40
N GLU A 103 36.78 2.32 -5.73
CA GLU A 103 36.30 3.43 -6.55
C GLU A 103 34.76 3.56 -6.50
N PRO A 104 34.22 4.77 -6.28
CA PRO A 104 32.79 5.01 -6.34
C PRO A 104 32.22 4.66 -7.73
N PRO A 105 31.03 4.06 -7.80
CA PRO A 105 30.41 3.73 -9.07
C PRO A 105 30.22 4.93 -10.00
N ALA A 106 30.34 4.71 -11.31
CA ALA A 106 30.40 5.80 -12.31
C ALA A 106 29.14 6.67 -12.31
N ARG A 107 27.96 6.07 -12.09
CA ARG A 107 26.70 6.83 -12.00
C ARG A 107 26.63 7.74 -10.78
N ILE A 108 27.23 7.35 -9.67
CA ILE A 108 27.30 8.19 -8.46
C ILE A 108 28.23 9.38 -8.73
N VAL A 109 29.40 9.14 -9.33
CA VAL A 109 30.31 10.23 -9.74
C VAL A 109 29.64 11.19 -10.71
N ALA A 110 28.93 10.66 -11.72
CA ALA A 110 28.23 11.46 -12.73
C ALA A 110 27.10 12.34 -12.17
N SER A 111 26.56 12.01 -10.98
CA SER A 111 25.53 12.83 -10.32
C SER A 111 26.06 14.19 -9.84
N GLY A 112 27.37 14.33 -9.69
CA GLY A 112 28.00 15.52 -9.10
C GLY A 112 27.84 15.63 -7.59
N ALA A 113 27.26 14.62 -6.92
CA ALA A 113 27.10 14.61 -5.48
C ALA A 113 28.45 14.73 -4.75
N ARG A 114 28.43 15.38 -3.58
CA ARG A 114 29.61 15.50 -2.74
C ARG A 114 29.91 14.14 -2.11
N LEU A 115 31.04 13.54 -2.45
CA LEU A 115 31.50 12.29 -1.84
C LEU A 115 32.36 12.58 -0.61
N VAL A 116 32.09 11.87 0.49
CA VAL A 116 32.90 11.87 1.71
C VAL A 116 33.23 10.43 2.08
N ALA A 117 34.52 10.11 1.98
CA ALA A 117 35.08 8.84 2.40
C ALA A 117 35.32 8.86 3.92
N LEU A 118 34.81 7.86 4.62
CA LEU A 118 34.90 7.70 6.07
C LEU A 118 35.51 6.34 6.41
N PRO A 119 36.25 6.19 7.53
CA PRO A 119 36.84 4.91 7.93
C PRO A 119 35.78 3.97 8.54
N LEU A 120 34.74 3.62 7.79
CA LEU A 120 33.60 2.83 8.29
C LEU A 120 34.04 1.41 8.68
N GLN A 121 34.74 0.72 7.78
CA GLN A 121 35.16 -0.67 8.03
C GLN A 121 36.27 -0.74 9.09
N GLU A 122 37.19 0.22 9.10
CA GLU A 122 38.19 0.36 10.17
C GLU A 122 37.51 0.58 11.53
N THR A 123 36.52 1.48 11.60
CA THR A 123 35.72 1.73 12.81
C THR A 123 35.05 0.44 13.28
N VAL A 124 34.41 -0.31 12.38
CA VAL A 124 33.80 -1.61 12.69
C VAL A 124 34.82 -2.60 13.26
N ASN A 125 36.00 -2.70 12.64
CA ASN A 125 37.06 -3.64 13.05
C ASN A 125 37.69 -3.28 14.41
N SER A 126 37.69 -2.01 14.79
CA SER A 126 38.19 -1.54 16.08
C SER A 126 37.30 -1.91 17.27
N LEU A 127 36.05 -2.31 17.02
CA LEU A 127 35.04 -2.57 18.04
C LEU A 127 34.82 -4.07 18.24
N PRO A 128 34.88 -4.58 19.49
CA PRO A 128 34.50 -5.95 19.80
C PRO A 128 33.05 -6.23 19.38
N GLY A 129 32.86 -7.11 18.39
CA GLY A 129 31.53 -7.44 17.86
C GLY A 129 30.89 -6.34 17.01
N GLY A 130 31.67 -5.38 16.52
CA GLY A 130 31.21 -4.28 15.68
C GLY A 130 30.40 -4.74 14.47
N ARG A 131 29.40 -3.92 14.10
CA ARG A 131 28.53 -4.18 12.95
C ARG A 131 28.37 -2.92 12.11
N MET A 132 28.55 -3.07 10.79
CA MET A 132 28.48 -1.98 9.82
C MET A 132 27.17 -1.19 9.89
N ASN A 133 26.03 -1.87 10.05
CA ASN A 133 24.75 -1.19 10.19
C ASN A 133 24.62 -0.34 11.46
N MET A 134 25.28 -0.71 12.57
CA MET A 134 25.24 0.09 13.80
C MET A 134 26.08 1.35 13.69
N VAL A 135 27.25 1.26 13.05
CA VAL A 135 28.08 2.41 12.70
C VAL A 135 27.32 3.33 11.73
N GLY A 136 26.73 2.78 10.67
CA GLY A 136 25.90 3.55 9.72
C GLY A 136 24.68 4.20 10.38
N LEU A 137 24.00 3.51 11.31
CA LEU A 137 22.91 4.09 12.09
C LEU A 137 23.38 5.27 12.92
N GLY A 138 24.48 5.13 13.65
CA GLY A 138 25.07 6.22 14.44
C GLY A 138 25.42 7.44 13.60
N LEU A 139 26.07 7.21 12.45
CA LEU A 139 26.46 8.24 11.48
C LEU A 139 25.23 9.04 11.00
N VAL A 140 24.22 8.36 10.45
CA VAL A 140 23.02 9.04 9.92
C VAL A 140 22.24 9.73 11.03
N SER A 141 22.12 9.11 12.20
CA SER A 141 21.39 9.69 13.34
C SER A 141 22.05 10.99 13.83
N ALA A 142 23.38 11.02 13.87
CA ALA A 142 24.14 12.20 14.26
C ALA A 142 24.05 13.33 13.22
N LEU A 143 24.03 13.00 11.93
CA LEU A 143 23.80 13.98 10.85
C LEU A 143 22.42 14.64 10.95
N LEU A 144 21.41 13.85 11.27
CA LEU A 144 20.03 14.32 11.46
C LEU A 144 19.82 15.08 12.79
N GLY A 145 20.78 15.00 13.71
CA GLY A 145 20.67 15.60 15.04
C GLY A 145 19.73 14.85 15.99
N VAL A 146 19.50 13.55 15.77
CA VAL A 146 18.69 12.71 16.67
C VAL A 146 19.41 12.56 18.01
N GLY A 147 18.66 12.65 19.13
CA GLY A 147 19.23 12.54 20.47
C GLY A 147 19.93 11.19 20.70
N ALA A 148 21.14 11.21 21.27
CA ALA A 148 21.91 10.00 21.55
C ALA A 148 21.14 9.03 22.46
N ASP A 149 20.50 9.55 23.51
CA ASP A 149 19.68 8.75 24.43
C ASP A 149 18.48 8.09 23.71
N THR A 150 17.88 8.79 22.75
CA THR A 150 16.76 8.28 21.94
C THR A 150 17.20 7.10 21.09
N ILE A 151 18.34 7.21 20.40
CA ILE A 151 18.90 6.12 19.59
C ILE A 151 19.28 4.93 20.48
N VAL A 152 19.97 5.17 21.60
CA VAL A 152 20.34 4.11 22.55
C VAL A 152 19.08 3.38 23.01
N ALA A 153 18.01 4.09 23.38
CA ALA A 153 16.76 3.48 23.80
C ALA A 153 16.10 2.62 22.70
N VAL A 154 16.19 3.01 21.43
CA VAL A 154 15.72 2.19 20.30
C VAL A 154 16.57 0.95 20.11
N VAL A 155 17.89 1.08 20.14
CA VAL A 155 18.83 -0.04 20.04
C VAL A 155 18.63 -1.02 21.20
N THR A 156 18.47 -0.54 22.43
CA THR A 156 18.14 -1.36 23.61
C THR A 156 16.84 -2.13 23.42
N LYS A 157 15.77 -1.48 22.93
CA LYS A 157 14.50 -2.16 22.65
C LYS A 157 14.65 -3.29 21.63
N SER A 158 15.44 -3.06 20.57
CA SER A 158 15.59 -4.04 19.48
C SER A 158 16.58 -5.16 19.78
N LEU A 159 17.71 -4.87 20.43
CA LEU A 159 18.80 -5.82 20.66
C LEU A 159 18.83 -6.39 22.08
N GLY A 160 18.15 -5.78 23.05
CA GLY A 160 18.23 -6.20 24.46
C GLY A 160 17.80 -7.65 24.70
N LYS A 161 16.84 -8.17 23.93
CA LYS A 161 16.42 -9.58 23.99
C LYS A 161 17.45 -10.56 23.41
N ARG A 162 18.49 -10.07 22.73
CA ARG A 162 19.55 -10.88 22.10
C ARG A 162 20.81 -11.04 22.98
N GLY A 163 20.79 -10.46 24.18
CA GLY A 163 21.86 -10.57 25.18
C GLY A 163 22.72 -9.32 25.33
N GLN A 164 23.30 -9.14 26.52
CA GLN A 164 24.02 -7.91 26.90
C GLN A 164 25.21 -7.60 25.98
N ALA A 165 26.02 -8.60 25.62
CA ALA A 165 27.16 -8.41 24.74
C ALA A 165 26.79 -7.88 23.35
N VAL A 166 25.65 -8.32 22.79
CA VAL A 166 25.15 -7.84 21.49
C VAL A 166 24.65 -6.40 21.60
N LEU A 167 24.01 -6.06 22.72
CA LEU A 167 23.56 -4.70 23.01
C LEU A 167 24.73 -3.74 23.17
N ASP A 168 25.73 -4.10 23.97
CA ASP A 168 26.91 -3.26 24.23
C ASP A 168 27.69 -3.00 22.93
N ALA A 169 27.89 -4.03 22.11
CA ALA A 169 28.50 -3.89 20.79
C ALA A 169 27.68 -2.98 19.85
N GLY A 170 26.34 -3.09 19.90
CA GLY A 170 25.45 -2.23 19.13
C GLY A 170 25.53 -0.75 19.53
N ILE A 171 25.50 -0.47 20.83
CA ILE A 171 25.63 0.89 21.38
C ILE A 171 27.01 1.47 21.06
N ALA A 172 28.08 0.67 21.23
CA ALA A 172 29.44 1.09 20.87
C ALA A 172 29.55 1.43 19.37
N GLY A 173 28.94 0.62 18.49
CA GLY A 173 28.86 0.89 17.06
C GLY A 173 28.15 2.21 16.74
N VAL A 174 27.00 2.47 17.36
CA VAL A 174 26.28 3.74 17.21
C VAL A 174 27.12 4.92 17.65
N ASN A 175 27.74 4.85 18.84
CA ASN A 175 28.55 5.96 19.36
C ASN A 175 29.76 6.24 18.47
N ALA A 176 30.42 5.18 17.99
CA ALA A 176 31.55 5.32 17.08
C ALA A 176 31.14 5.92 15.73
N GLY A 177 30.02 5.46 15.16
CA GLY A 177 29.46 6.04 13.94
C GLY A 177 29.07 7.51 14.09
N ALA A 178 28.51 7.88 15.23
CA ALA A 178 28.17 9.27 15.53
C ALA A 178 29.40 10.18 15.62
N ALA A 179 30.57 9.66 16.02
CA ALA A 179 31.81 10.44 16.06
C ALA A 179 32.39 10.74 14.65
N LEU A 180 31.97 10.00 13.62
CA LEU A 180 32.48 10.15 12.25
C LEU A 180 31.93 11.38 11.50
N ILE A 181 30.98 12.12 12.07
CA ILE A 181 30.46 13.34 11.44
C ILE A 181 31.39 14.54 11.59
N ASP A 182 32.50 14.42 12.32
CA ASP A 182 33.44 15.52 12.53
C ASP A 182 33.95 16.06 11.18
N GLY A 183 33.90 17.37 10.99
CA GLY A 183 34.22 18.03 9.72
C GLY A 183 33.13 17.97 8.63
N ILE A 184 31.98 17.33 8.89
CA ILE A 184 30.80 17.38 8.00
C ILE A 184 29.84 18.47 8.48
N ASP A 185 29.47 19.38 7.57
CA ASP A 185 28.42 20.36 7.86
C ASP A 185 27.06 19.65 7.97
N THR A 186 26.52 19.62 9.19
CA THR A 186 25.25 18.98 9.51
C THR A 186 24.07 19.95 9.50
N SER A 187 24.31 21.26 9.41
CA SER A 187 23.29 22.29 9.61
C SER A 187 22.10 22.17 8.65
N VAL A 188 22.35 21.66 7.43
CA VAL A 188 21.35 21.50 6.37
C VAL A 188 20.54 20.21 6.48
N TYR A 189 20.96 19.23 7.30
CA TYR A 189 20.31 17.92 7.43
C TYR A 189 19.60 17.73 8.77
N ARG A 190 19.78 18.66 9.73
CA ARG A 190 19.17 18.53 11.05
C ARG A 190 17.66 18.70 10.98
N LEU A 191 16.95 17.79 11.64
CA LEU A 191 15.52 17.90 11.88
C LEU A 191 15.30 18.19 13.36
N GLU A 192 14.70 19.34 13.67
CA GLU A 192 14.44 19.72 15.05
C GLU A 192 13.33 18.85 15.66
N ALA A 193 13.61 18.30 16.85
CA ALA A 193 12.65 17.54 17.62
C ALA A 193 11.40 18.38 17.93
N ARG A 194 10.24 17.72 17.98
CA ARG A 194 8.94 18.35 18.22
C ARG A 194 8.18 17.64 19.32
N ALA A 195 7.32 18.39 20.01
CA ALA A 195 6.39 17.78 20.95
C ALA A 195 5.39 16.90 20.19
N ILE A 196 5.15 15.69 20.70
CA ILE A 196 4.14 14.78 20.16
C ILE A 196 2.76 15.31 20.59
N ALA A 197 2.05 15.97 19.67
CA ALA A 197 0.74 16.55 19.95
C ALA A 197 -0.41 15.53 19.88
N THR A 198 -0.26 14.49 19.04
CA THR A 198 -1.28 13.49 18.74
C THR A 198 -0.71 12.07 18.87
N GLU A 199 -1.58 11.09 19.13
CA GLU A 199 -1.19 9.68 19.03
C GLU A 199 -0.80 9.38 17.57
N ARG A 200 0.37 8.76 17.39
CA ARG A 200 0.91 8.40 16.08
C ARG A 200 1.30 6.93 16.06
N TRP A 201 1.16 6.31 14.90
CA TRP A 201 1.50 4.91 14.68
C TRP A 201 2.66 4.80 13.71
N ASN A 202 3.52 3.80 13.94
CA ASN A 202 4.53 3.39 12.98
C ASN A 202 4.05 2.08 12.33
N ILE A 203 3.48 2.15 11.13
CA ILE A 203 2.75 1.03 10.50
C ILE A 203 3.09 0.93 9.02
N SER A 204 3.12 -0.29 8.48
CA SER A 204 3.20 -0.53 7.02
C SER A 204 1.83 -0.65 6.38
N GLY A 205 1.74 -0.48 5.06
CA GLY A 205 0.47 -0.62 4.34
C GLY A 205 -0.14 -2.02 4.49
N ASN A 206 0.69 -3.06 4.46
CA ASN A 206 0.26 -4.46 4.65
C ASN A 206 -0.29 -4.69 6.07
N GLU A 207 0.38 -4.19 7.10
CA GLU A 207 -0.13 -4.27 8.48
C GLU A 207 -1.41 -3.45 8.66
N ALA A 208 -1.49 -2.28 8.04
CA ALA A 208 -2.67 -1.42 8.05
C ALA A 208 -3.88 -2.13 7.39
N ALA A 209 -3.68 -2.77 6.25
CA ALA A 209 -4.71 -3.55 5.57
C ALA A 209 -5.17 -4.75 6.41
N GLY A 210 -4.23 -5.49 7.03
CA GLY A 210 -4.56 -6.56 7.97
C GLY A 210 -5.37 -6.07 9.18
N LEU A 211 -5.00 -4.93 9.76
CA LEU A 211 -5.76 -4.30 10.84
C LEU A 211 -7.15 -3.85 10.39
N GLY A 212 -7.25 -3.28 9.19
CA GLY A 212 -8.51 -2.89 8.56
C GLY A 212 -9.45 -4.10 8.40
N ALA A 213 -8.93 -5.22 7.91
CA ALA A 213 -9.68 -6.47 7.78
C ALA A 213 -10.23 -6.97 9.14
N VAL A 214 -9.40 -6.99 10.18
CA VAL A 214 -9.81 -7.39 11.54
C VAL A 214 -10.90 -6.46 12.09
N ARG A 215 -10.72 -5.13 11.90
CA ARG A 215 -11.69 -4.10 12.29
C ARG A 215 -12.99 -4.20 11.50
N GLY A 216 -12.93 -4.61 10.25
CA GLY A 216 -14.10 -4.90 9.41
C GLY A 216 -14.87 -6.14 9.84
N GLY A 217 -14.30 -6.99 10.70
CA GLY A 217 -14.97 -8.18 11.24
C GLY A 217 -14.47 -9.51 10.68
N VAL A 218 -13.38 -9.52 9.90
CA VAL A 218 -12.78 -10.77 9.39
C VAL A 218 -12.39 -11.68 10.55
N ARG A 219 -12.81 -12.95 10.47
CA ARG A 219 -12.43 -14.01 11.43
C ARG A 219 -11.92 -15.29 10.77
N PHE A 220 -11.97 -15.38 9.45
CA PHE A 220 -11.37 -16.50 8.73
C PHE A 220 -10.52 -15.98 7.58
N VAL A 221 -9.27 -16.44 7.51
CA VAL A 221 -8.32 -16.09 6.45
C VAL A 221 -7.76 -17.37 5.88
N ALA A 222 -7.80 -17.54 4.57
CA ALA A 222 -7.05 -18.59 3.89
C ALA A 222 -6.24 -17.96 2.76
N ALA A 223 -4.94 -18.24 2.68
CA ALA A 223 -4.07 -17.61 1.69
C ALA A 223 -2.84 -18.47 1.37
N TYR A 224 -2.28 -18.25 0.18
CA TYR A 224 -0.99 -18.79 -0.22
C TYR A 224 0.08 -17.68 -0.14
N PRO A 225 1.27 -17.92 0.44
CA PRO A 225 2.30 -16.88 0.54
C PRO A 225 2.82 -16.42 -0.83
N ILE A 226 2.66 -15.13 -1.12
CA ILE A 226 3.17 -14.51 -2.35
C ILE A 226 3.68 -13.09 -2.05
N THR A 227 4.88 -12.76 -2.53
CA THR A 227 5.40 -11.38 -2.44
C THR A 227 4.56 -10.46 -3.33
N PRO A 228 4.18 -9.25 -2.91
CA PRO A 228 4.45 -8.59 -1.63
C PRO A 228 3.40 -8.81 -0.52
N ALA A 229 2.37 -9.63 -0.72
CA ALA A 229 1.24 -9.80 0.18
C ALA A 229 1.50 -10.64 1.45
N THR A 230 2.55 -11.47 1.48
CA THR A 230 2.85 -12.36 2.63
C THR A 230 2.89 -11.65 3.98
N GLU A 231 3.33 -10.39 4.04
CA GLU A 231 3.42 -9.64 5.31
C GLU A 231 2.04 -9.35 5.93
N ILE A 232 0.97 -9.33 5.11
CA ILE A 232 -0.41 -9.27 5.62
C ILE A 232 -0.69 -10.53 6.46
N LEU A 233 -0.27 -11.70 5.97
CA LEU A 233 -0.47 -12.98 6.65
C LEU A 233 0.40 -13.10 7.91
N GLU A 234 1.64 -12.65 7.84
CA GLU A 234 2.55 -12.62 8.99
C GLU A 234 2.00 -11.74 10.12
N TRP A 235 1.39 -10.60 9.77
CA TRP A 235 0.74 -9.74 10.75
C TRP A 235 -0.59 -10.35 11.23
N LEU A 236 -1.42 -10.92 10.35
CA LEU A 236 -2.71 -11.48 10.72
C LEU A 236 -2.58 -12.73 11.59
N ALA A 237 -1.64 -13.64 11.32
CA ALA A 237 -1.52 -14.93 12.00
C ALA A 237 -1.61 -14.82 13.55
N PRO A 238 -0.77 -14.01 14.24
CA PRO A 238 -0.88 -13.86 15.69
C PRO A 238 -1.99 -12.91 16.15
N ASN A 239 -2.53 -12.05 15.28
CA ASN A 239 -3.52 -11.04 15.68
C ASN A 239 -4.96 -11.52 15.51
N LEU A 240 -5.21 -12.41 14.54
CA LEU A 240 -6.51 -13.01 14.28
C LEU A 240 -6.90 -13.97 15.41
N GLU A 241 -5.94 -14.75 15.94
CA GLU A 241 -6.13 -15.64 17.09
C GLU A 241 -6.65 -14.88 18.32
N LYS A 242 -6.11 -13.67 18.57
CA LYS A 242 -6.52 -12.82 19.71
C LYS A 242 -7.98 -12.37 19.66
N VAL A 243 -8.59 -12.39 18.48
CA VAL A 243 -10.00 -12.01 18.27
C VAL A 243 -10.88 -13.21 17.93
N GLY A 244 -10.39 -14.43 18.17
CA GLY A 244 -11.11 -15.69 17.97
C GLY A 244 -11.24 -16.12 16.51
N GLY A 245 -10.42 -15.57 15.61
CA GLY A 245 -10.36 -15.99 14.21
C GLY A 245 -9.23 -16.97 13.92
N VAL A 246 -9.21 -17.48 12.68
CA VAL A 246 -8.28 -18.53 12.23
C VAL A 246 -7.67 -18.15 10.88
N LEU A 247 -6.36 -18.35 10.74
CA LEU A 247 -5.64 -18.25 9.48
C LEU A 247 -5.19 -19.64 9.03
N VAL A 248 -5.47 -20.00 7.79
CA VAL A 248 -5.01 -21.22 7.12
C VAL A 248 -4.06 -20.85 6.00
N GLN A 249 -2.83 -21.38 6.05
CA GLN A 249 -1.96 -21.34 4.88
C GLN A 249 -2.38 -22.46 3.94
N ALA A 250 -2.99 -22.10 2.81
CA ALA A 250 -3.44 -23.04 1.80
C ALA A 250 -2.25 -23.54 0.94
N GLU A 251 -2.49 -24.60 0.17
CA GLU A 251 -1.53 -25.21 -0.74
C GLU A 251 -1.28 -24.37 -2.00
N ASP A 252 -2.28 -23.59 -2.44
CA ASP A 252 -2.23 -22.66 -3.57
C ASP A 252 -3.36 -21.61 -3.47
N GLU A 253 -3.39 -20.67 -4.42
CA GLU A 253 -4.42 -19.64 -4.48
C GLU A 253 -5.83 -20.19 -4.76
N LEU A 254 -5.97 -21.29 -5.50
CA LEU A 254 -7.27 -21.93 -5.79
C LEU A 254 -7.91 -22.50 -4.52
N ALA A 255 -7.12 -23.20 -3.71
CA ALA A 255 -7.55 -23.70 -2.43
C ALA A 255 -7.91 -22.54 -1.49
N SER A 256 -7.09 -21.48 -1.47
CA SER A 256 -7.32 -20.35 -0.59
C SER A 256 -8.64 -19.61 -0.86
N ILE A 257 -8.96 -19.32 -2.13
CA ILE A 257 -10.19 -18.61 -2.50
C ILE A 257 -11.42 -19.47 -2.21
N ASN A 258 -11.37 -20.77 -2.50
CA ASN A 258 -12.46 -21.70 -2.23
C ASN A 258 -12.69 -21.90 -0.72
N MET A 259 -11.61 -21.91 0.09
CA MET A 259 -11.73 -21.94 1.55
C MET A 259 -12.44 -20.70 2.08
N ILE A 260 -12.12 -19.49 1.61
CA ILE A 260 -12.78 -18.28 2.12
C ILE A 260 -14.24 -18.16 1.66
N ILE A 261 -14.57 -18.68 0.48
CA ILE A 261 -15.97 -18.81 0.03
C ILE A 261 -16.72 -19.74 0.98
N GLY A 262 -16.15 -20.89 1.34
CA GLY A 262 -16.73 -21.82 2.30
C GLY A 262 -16.88 -21.22 3.71
N GLY A 263 -15.85 -20.53 4.20
CA GLY A 263 -15.89 -19.82 5.49
C GLY A 263 -16.98 -18.74 5.51
N SER A 264 -17.12 -18.00 4.42
CA SER A 264 -18.17 -17.01 4.26
C SER A 264 -19.56 -17.62 4.14
N PHE A 265 -19.76 -18.69 3.37
CA PHE A 265 -21.02 -19.41 3.33
C PHE A 265 -21.45 -19.88 4.75
N GLY A 266 -20.49 -20.28 5.59
CA GLY A 266 -20.69 -20.61 7.00
C GLY A 266 -21.07 -19.43 7.92
N GLY A 267 -21.15 -18.19 7.39
CA GLY A 267 -21.53 -16.99 8.14
C GLY A 267 -20.36 -16.14 8.65
N THR A 268 -19.11 -16.48 8.29
CA THR A 268 -17.92 -15.78 8.81
C THR A 268 -17.34 -14.83 7.78
N PRO A 269 -17.20 -13.52 8.05
CA PRO A 269 -16.48 -12.62 7.15
C PRO A 269 -15.06 -13.16 6.90
N SER A 270 -14.77 -13.42 5.63
CA SER A 270 -13.61 -14.19 5.20
C SER A 270 -12.79 -13.43 4.16
N LEU A 271 -11.47 -13.58 4.22
CA LEU A 271 -10.54 -12.82 3.38
C LEU A 271 -9.35 -13.65 2.91
N THR A 272 -8.87 -13.36 1.70
CA THR A 272 -7.55 -13.80 1.22
C THR A 272 -6.71 -12.59 0.81
N ALA A 273 -5.39 -12.78 0.79
CA ALA A 273 -4.43 -11.77 0.33
C ALA A 273 -3.50 -12.41 -0.70
N THR A 274 -3.30 -11.73 -1.83
CA THR A 274 -2.58 -12.25 -3.00
C THR A 274 -1.90 -11.13 -3.79
N SER A 275 -1.37 -11.44 -4.97
CA SER A 275 -0.87 -10.50 -5.96
C SER A 275 -1.34 -10.94 -7.37
N GLY A 276 -1.08 -10.16 -8.43
CA GLY A 276 -1.52 -10.42 -9.81
C GLY A 276 -1.56 -11.88 -10.28
N PRO A 277 -0.48 -12.69 -10.14
CA PRO A 277 -0.51 -14.11 -10.54
C PRO A 277 -1.55 -14.94 -9.79
N GLY A 278 -1.70 -14.69 -8.49
CA GLY A 278 -2.68 -15.37 -7.67
C GLY A 278 -4.10 -14.90 -7.94
N LEU A 279 -4.31 -13.60 -8.16
CA LEU A 279 -5.61 -13.06 -8.60
C LEU A 279 -6.09 -13.72 -9.91
N ALA A 280 -5.17 -13.95 -10.85
CA ALA A 280 -5.48 -14.67 -12.09
C ALA A 280 -5.97 -16.11 -11.85
N LEU A 281 -5.41 -16.82 -10.87
CA LEU A 281 -5.89 -18.15 -10.48
C LEU A 281 -7.25 -18.09 -9.80
N MET A 282 -7.51 -17.07 -8.98
CA MET A 282 -8.75 -16.92 -8.21
C MET A 282 -9.97 -16.52 -9.04
N THR A 283 -9.78 -16.07 -10.28
CA THR A 283 -10.81 -15.46 -11.14
C THR A 283 -12.06 -16.35 -11.31
N GLU A 284 -11.90 -17.67 -11.48
CA GLU A 284 -13.03 -18.59 -11.60
C GLU A 284 -13.90 -18.61 -10.32
N ALA A 285 -13.24 -18.75 -9.16
CA ALA A 285 -13.92 -18.84 -7.87
C ALA A 285 -14.53 -17.50 -7.43
N ILE A 286 -13.94 -16.36 -7.82
CA ILE A 286 -14.59 -15.06 -7.62
C ILE A 286 -15.91 -15.01 -8.42
N GLY A 287 -15.93 -15.54 -9.65
CA GLY A 287 -17.16 -15.69 -10.43
C GLY A 287 -18.22 -16.55 -9.71
N LEU A 288 -17.81 -17.66 -9.09
CA LEU A 288 -18.68 -18.46 -8.22
C LEU A 288 -19.26 -17.60 -7.07
N ALA A 289 -18.43 -16.81 -6.39
CA ALA A 289 -18.88 -15.96 -5.30
C ALA A 289 -19.85 -14.84 -5.75
N VAL A 290 -19.71 -14.32 -6.97
CA VAL A 290 -20.69 -13.42 -7.60
C VAL A 290 -22.02 -14.14 -7.82
N ALA A 291 -21.98 -15.29 -8.52
CA ALA A 291 -23.18 -16.06 -8.84
C ALA A 291 -23.93 -16.49 -7.57
N SER A 292 -23.20 -17.00 -6.57
CA SER A 292 -23.78 -17.50 -5.33
C SER A 292 -24.12 -16.40 -4.32
N GLU A 293 -23.79 -15.13 -4.61
CA GLU A 293 -23.92 -13.98 -3.71
C GLU A 293 -23.25 -14.22 -2.35
N THR A 294 -22.03 -14.77 -2.37
CA THR A 294 -21.25 -15.05 -1.16
C THR A 294 -20.22 -13.94 -0.95
N PRO A 295 -20.30 -13.17 0.16
CA PRO A 295 -19.39 -12.06 0.38
C PRO A 295 -17.97 -12.54 0.69
N ILE A 296 -16.98 -12.04 -0.04
CA ILE A 296 -15.57 -12.34 0.19
C ILE A 296 -14.73 -11.10 -0.09
N VAL A 297 -13.58 -11.00 0.55
CA VAL A 297 -12.61 -9.94 0.26
C VAL A 297 -11.30 -10.54 -0.23
N VAL A 298 -10.80 -10.03 -1.36
CA VAL A 298 -9.50 -10.38 -1.94
C VAL A 298 -8.64 -9.13 -1.92
N ILE A 299 -7.58 -9.10 -1.09
CA ILE A 299 -6.58 -8.03 -1.15
C ILE A 299 -5.54 -8.41 -2.21
N ASP A 300 -5.47 -7.64 -3.29
CA ASP A 300 -4.43 -7.76 -4.31
C ASP A 300 -3.36 -6.69 -4.06
N VAL A 301 -2.21 -7.12 -3.57
CA VAL A 301 -1.03 -6.27 -3.42
C VAL A 301 -0.25 -6.33 -4.73
N MET A 302 -0.59 -5.44 -5.65
CA MET A 302 -0.08 -5.41 -7.02
C MET A 302 1.45 -5.28 -7.07
N ARG A 303 2.06 -5.88 -8.08
CA ARG A 303 3.51 -5.85 -8.31
C ARG A 303 3.80 -5.83 -9.82
N GLY A 304 5.05 -5.60 -10.21
CA GLY A 304 5.44 -5.59 -11.62
C GLY A 304 5.08 -6.90 -12.33
N GLY A 305 4.27 -6.82 -13.38
CA GLY A 305 3.94 -7.93 -14.29
C GLY A 305 4.64 -7.83 -15.65
N PRO A 306 4.21 -8.61 -16.68
CA PRO A 306 3.27 -9.73 -16.63
C PRO A 306 3.91 -11.04 -16.11
N SER A 307 3.09 -12.07 -15.88
CA SER A 307 3.53 -13.38 -15.35
C SER A 307 4.26 -13.20 -14.00
N THR A 308 5.41 -13.83 -13.78
CA THR A 308 6.21 -13.61 -12.55
C THR A 308 6.62 -12.14 -12.41
N GLY A 309 6.93 -11.48 -13.53
CA GLY A 309 7.32 -10.08 -13.62
C GLY A 309 8.47 -9.70 -12.69
N ILE A 310 8.31 -8.62 -11.92
CA ILE A 310 9.28 -8.09 -10.96
C ILE A 310 8.65 -8.10 -9.55
N PRO A 311 8.71 -9.22 -8.80
CA PRO A 311 7.95 -9.38 -7.57
C PRO A 311 8.22 -8.35 -6.47
N THR A 312 9.41 -7.74 -6.48
CA THR A 312 9.88 -6.81 -5.46
C THR A 312 9.62 -5.34 -5.82
N LYS A 313 8.85 -5.06 -6.88
CA LYS A 313 8.62 -3.71 -7.40
C LYS A 313 7.15 -3.41 -7.61
N SER A 314 6.78 -2.17 -7.36
CA SER A 314 5.42 -1.67 -7.55
C SER A 314 5.08 -1.42 -9.00
N GLU A 315 3.87 -1.80 -9.39
CA GLU A 315 3.20 -1.40 -10.63
C GLU A 315 1.68 -1.50 -10.41
N GLN A 316 0.90 -0.62 -11.03
CA GLN A 316 -0.56 -0.59 -10.95
C GLN A 316 -1.18 -1.24 -12.19
N SER A 317 -0.67 -2.40 -12.58
CA SER A 317 -1.02 -3.10 -13.84
C SER A 317 -2.12 -4.15 -13.73
N ASP A 318 -2.65 -4.38 -12.53
CA ASP A 318 -3.69 -5.40 -12.31
C ASP A 318 -5.11 -4.80 -12.32
N LEU A 319 -5.26 -3.49 -12.56
CA LEU A 319 -6.55 -2.81 -12.62
C LEU A 319 -7.53 -3.48 -13.60
N ASN A 320 -7.08 -3.82 -14.81
CA ASN A 320 -7.94 -4.43 -15.82
C ASN A 320 -8.39 -5.86 -15.44
N ILE A 321 -7.52 -6.68 -14.83
CA ILE A 321 -7.93 -8.03 -14.39
C ILE A 321 -8.86 -7.94 -13.18
N ALA A 322 -8.65 -6.96 -12.30
CA ALA A 322 -9.57 -6.69 -11.21
C ALA A 322 -10.95 -6.26 -11.73
N LEU A 323 -11.02 -5.36 -12.73
CA LEU A 323 -12.30 -4.86 -13.27
C LEU A 323 -13.01 -5.84 -14.20
N TYR A 324 -12.25 -6.55 -15.04
CA TYR A 324 -12.77 -7.25 -16.23
C TYR A 324 -12.25 -8.69 -16.38
N GLY A 325 -11.59 -9.24 -15.35
CA GLY A 325 -11.02 -10.58 -15.41
C GLY A 325 -12.06 -11.69 -15.32
N LEU A 326 -13.21 -11.42 -14.70
CA LEU A 326 -14.28 -12.40 -14.51
C LEU A 326 -14.98 -12.74 -15.83
N HIS A 327 -15.45 -13.98 -15.98
CA HIS A 327 -16.21 -14.41 -17.15
C HIS A 327 -17.72 -14.13 -16.97
N GLY A 328 -18.39 -13.73 -18.06
CA GLY A 328 -19.79 -13.30 -18.03
C GLY A 328 -19.97 -11.92 -17.38
N ASP A 329 -21.22 -11.48 -17.26
CA ASP A 329 -21.58 -10.24 -16.55
C ASP A 329 -21.56 -10.49 -15.03
N ALA A 330 -20.42 -10.23 -14.41
CA ALA A 330 -20.14 -10.55 -13.02
C ALA A 330 -19.91 -9.29 -12.16
N PRO A 331 -20.97 -8.61 -11.72
CA PRO A 331 -20.86 -7.38 -10.92
C PRO A 331 -20.21 -7.66 -9.56
N HIS A 332 -19.18 -6.88 -9.23
CA HIS A 332 -18.41 -7.00 -8.00
C HIS A 332 -17.78 -5.63 -7.67
N ILE A 333 -17.23 -5.51 -6.47
CA ILE A 333 -16.63 -4.26 -6.00
C ILE A 333 -15.13 -4.28 -6.25
N VAL A 334 -14.59 -3.16 -6.75
CA VAL A 334 -13.15 -2.92 -6.82
C VAL A 334 -12.84 -1.62 -6.10
N THR A 335 -11.97 -1.69 -5.11
CA THR A 335 -11.50 -0.54 -4.32
C THR A 335 -9.99 -0.43 -4.39
N ALA A 336 -9.42 0.73 -4.11
CA ALA A 336 -7.97 0.92 -4.03
C ALA A 336 -7.56 1.87 -2.91
N ALA A 337 -6.51 1.49 -2.18
CA ALA A 337 -5.95 2.34 -1.14
C ALA A 337 -5.04 3.44 -1.72
N ASN A 338 -5.18 4.67 -1.22
CA ASN A 338 -4.46 5.85 -1.72
C ASN A 338 -3.32 6.32 -0.81
N SER A 339 -3.06 5.62 0.30
CA SER A 339 -1.91 5.86 1.20
C SER A 339 -1.75 4.69 2.17
N ILE A 340 -0.67 4.70 2.95
CA ILE A 340 -0.44 3.69 3.99
C ILE A 340 -1.55 3.70 5.05
N SER A 341 -2.02 4.88 5.48
CA SER A 341 -3.14 4.98 6.42
C SER A 341 -4.46 4.56 5.77
N ASP A 342 -4.65 4.88 4.49
CA ASP A 342 -5.84 4.52 3.72
C ASP A 342 -5.95 3.01 3.44
N CYS A 343 -4.85 2.24 3.51
CA CYS A 343 -4.90 0.78 3.48
C CYS A 343 -5.79 0.21 4.60
N LEU A 344 -5.76 0.81 5.80
CA LEU A 344 -6.64 0.40 6.90
C LEU A 344 -8.10 0.72 6.59
N PHE A 345 -8.38 1.97 6.22
CA PHE A 345 -9.73 2.42 5.91
C PHE A 345 -10.33 1.58 4.78
N THR A 346 -9.61 1.43 3.67
CA THR A 346 -10.08 0.75 2.47
C THR A 346 -10.35 -0.72 2.75
N ALA A 347 -9.44 -1.43 3.44
CA ALA A 347 -9.69 -2.83 3.80
C ALA A 347 -10.92 -2.99 4.73
N GLN A 348 -11.06 -2.11 5.73
CA GLN A 348 -12.22 -2.13 6.64
C GLN A 348 -13.53 -1.85 5.88
N TRP A 349 -13.52 -0.83 5.01
CA TRP A 349 -14.66 -0.43 4.22
C TRP A 349 -15.07 -1.52 3.22
N SER A 350 -14.11 -2.18 2.56
CA SER A 350 -14.40 -3.25 1.61
C SER A 350 -14.97 -4.50 2.27
N VAL A 351 -14.55 -4.83 3.51
CA VAL A 351 -15.22 -5.89 4.29
C VAL A 351 -16.66 -5.50 4.62
N HIS A 352 -16.89 -4.26 5.03
CA HIS A 352 -18.24 -3.75 5.29
C HIS A 352 -19.13 -3.81 4.04
N LEU A 353 -18.64 -3.32 2.90
CA LEU A 353 -19.35 -3.33 1.62
C LEU A 353 -19.65 -4.76 1.16
N ALA A 354 -18.64 -5.65 1.15
CA ALA A 354 -18.81 -7.04 0.75
C ALA A 354 -19.93 -7.71 1.57
N GLU A 355 -19.87 -7.60 2.90
CA GLU A 355 -20.83 -8.22 3.81
C GLU A 355 -22.24 -7.61 3.72
N GLN A 356 -22.34 -6.28 3.61
CA GLN A 356 -23.63 -5.59 3.46
C GLN A 356 -24.32 -5.92 2.13
N LEU A 357 -23.56 -5.98 1.05
CA LEU A 357 -24.08 -6.14 -0.31
C LEU A 357 -24.05 -7.59 -0.79
N GLN A 358 -23.45 -8.50 -0.02
CA GLN A 358 -23.30 -9.91 -0.38
C GLN A 358 -22.61 -10.09 -1.73
N VAL A 359 -21.48 -9.42 -1.91
CA VAL A 359 -20.70 -9.43 -3.15
C VAL A 359 -19.21 -9.66 -2.87
N PRO A 360 -18.45 -10.18 -3.83
CA PRO A 360 -17.00 -10.12 -3.79
C PRO A 360 -16.50 -8.68 -3.84
N ALA A 361 -15.45 -8.38 -3.07
CA ALA A 361 -14.70 -7.14 -3.15
C ALA A 361 -13.21 -7.43 -3.38
N ILE A 362 -12.65 -6.82 -4.44
CA ILE A 362 -11.21 -6.79 -4.72
C ILE A 362 -10.66 -5.47 -4.18
N VAL A 363 -9.63 -5.55 -3.34
CA VAL A 363 -8.96 -4.39 -2.73
C VAL A 363 -7.57 -4.28 -3.31
N LEU A 364 -7.36 -3.27 -4.15
CA LEU A 364 -6.08 -2.98 -4.77
C LEU A 364 -5.22 -2.14 -3.82
N THR A 365 -4.03 -2.64 -3.57
CA THR A 365 -2.89 -1.87 -3.07
C THR A 365 -1.69 -2.29 -3.91
N ASP A 366 -0.48 -1.85 -3.60
CA ASP A 366 0.69 -2.23 -4.37
C ASP A 366 1.91 -2.41 -3.48
N GLN A 367 2.98 -2.96 -4.07
CA GLN A 367 4.23 -3.20 -3.36
C GLN A 367 4.76 -1.95 -2.66
N LEU A 368 4.60 -0.76 -3.26
CA LEU A 368 5.09 0.49 -2.69
C LEU A 368 4.32 0.84 -1.42
N LEU A 369 2.98 0.83 -1.45
CA LEU A 369 2.17 1.09 -0.24
C LEU A 369 2.30 -0.04 0.79
N GLY A 370 2.15 -1.28 0.34
CA GLY A 370 2.09 -2.46 1.19
C GLY A 370 3.36 -2.64 2.03
N GLN A 371 4.53 -2.50 1.39
CA GLN A 371 5.82 -2.79 2.03
C GLN A 371 6.56 -1.56 2.53
N SER A 372 6.05 -0.36 2.28
CA SER A 372 6.56 0.85 2.94
C SER A 372 5.97 0.98 4.34
N ARG A 373 6.74 1.56 5.24
CA ARG A 373 6.33 1.86 6.61
C ARG A 373 6.36 3.36 6.84
N ALA A 374 5.34 3.90 7.49
CA ALA A 374 5.28 5.32 7.80
C ALA A 374 4.86 5.58 9.25
N ILE A 375 5.35 6.69 9.77
CA ILE A 375 4.81 7.34 10.95
C ILE A 375 3.61 8.14 10.49
N VAL A 376 2.42 7.72 10.90
CA VAL A 376 1.15 8.36 10.54
C VAL A 376 0.44 8.81 11.81
N ASP A 377 -0.39 9.84 11.70
CA ASP A 377 -1.38 10.10 12.76
C ASP A 377 -2.26 8.86 12.92
N ARG A 378 -2.63 8.54 14.16
CA ARG A 378 -3.53 7.42 14.42
C ARG A 378 -4.81 7.61 13.58
N PRO A 379 -5.14 6.67 12.67
CA PRO A 379 -6.38 6.72 11.93
C PRO A 379 -7.59 6.71 12.88
N ALA A 380 -8.63 7.46 12.52
CA ALA A 380 -9.87 7.49 13.29
C ALA A 380 -10.52 6.10 13.35
N ASP A 381 -11.18 5.79 14.46
CA ASP A 381 -12.00 4.58 14.56
C ASP A 381 -13.32 4.83 13.83
N ILE A 382 -13.61 3.99 12.83
CA ILE A 382 -14.83 4.08 12.02
C ILE A 382 -15.72 2.86 12.28
N ALA A 383 -17.04 3.05 12.23
CA ALA A 383 -18.03 2.03 12.55
C ALA A 383 -18.43 1.14 11.34
N PHE A 384 -17.52 0.94 10.39
CA PHE A 384 -17.72 0.00 9.29
C PHE A 384 -17.40 -1.42 9.76
N LEU A 385 -18.42 -2.09 10.25
CA LEU A 385 -18.41 -3.52 10.58
C LEU A 385 -19.17 -4.29 9.50
N GLY A 386 -18.62 -5.44 9.11
CA GLY A 386 -19.29 -6.41 8.27
C GLY A 386 -20.59 -6.86 8.95
N LYS A 387 -21.70 -6.67 8.26
CA LYS A 387 -23.03 -7.07 8.72
C LYS A 387 -23.80 -7.60 7.54
N ARG A 388 -24.48 -8.73 7.70
CA ARG A 388 -25.32 -9.33 6.69
C ARG A 388 -26.79 -9.06 6.99
N GLU A 389 -27.58 -8.93 5.94
CA GLU A 389 -29.03 -9.05 6.07
C GLU A 389 -29.38 -10.52 6.31
N MET A 390 -29.91 -10.83 7.49
CA MET A 390 -30.22 -12.20 7.90
C MET A 390 -31.71 -12.48 7.77
N ALA A 391 -32.07 -13.67 7.31
CA ALA A 391 -33.43 -14.15 7.30
C ALA A 391 -33.97 -14.23 8.74
N SER A 392 -35.24 -13.87 8.94
CA SER A 392 -35.89 -13.85 10.26
C SER A 392 -37.32 -14.39 10.17
N GLY A 393 -37.84 -14.90 11.29
CA GLY A 393 -39.17 -15.51 11.36
C GLY A 393 -39.22 -16.97 10.91
N ALA A 394 -40.42 -17.46 10.61
CA ALA A 394 -40.62 -18.81 10.06
C ALA A 394 -40.21 -18.85 8.58
N LEU A 395 -39.35 -19.80 8.22
CA LEU A 395 -38.67 -19.86 6.93
C LEU A 395 -39.27 -20.91 5.96
N ASP A 396 -40.54 -21.31 6.16
CA ASP A 396 -41.19 -22.39 5.40
C ASP A 396 -41.20 -22.20 3.87
N THR A 397 -40.96 -20.96 3.39
CA THR A 397 -40.87 -20.59 1.96
C THR A 397 -39.62 -19.78 1.64
N TYR A 398 -38.52 -20.03 2.35
CA TYR A 398 -37.27 -19.28 2.19
C TYR A 398 -36.74 -19.32 0.75
N GLN A 399 -36.33 -18.15 0.26
CA GLN A 399 -35.78 -17.92 -1.06
C GLN A 399 -34.47 -17.16 -0.91
N ARG A 400 -33.34 -17.89 -0.94
CA ARG A 400 -32.00 -17.30 -0.79
C ARG A 400 -31.77 -16.15 -1.75
N TYR A 401 -32.33 -16.24 -2.95
CA TYR A 401 -32.12 -15.30 -4.04
C TYR A 401 -33.39 -14.51 -4.36
N ALA A 402 -34.23 -14.25 -3.35
CA ALA A 402 -35.42 -13.41 -3.49
C ALA A 402 -35.08 -12.06 -4.12
N VAL A 403 -35.87 -11.63 -5.11
CA VAL A 403 -35.72 -10.33 -5.74
C VAL A 403 -36.27 -9.25 -4.82
N THR A 404 -35.38 -8.43 -4.25
CA THR A 404 -35.72 -7.32 -3.37
C THR A 404 -35.46 -5.98 -4.07
N THR A 405 -36.00 -4.90 -3.51
CA THR A 405 -35.77 -3.54 -4.01
C THR A 405 -34.27 -3.20 -4.00
N SER A 406 -33.57 -3.43 -2.89
CA SER A 406 -32.12 -3.22 -2.77
C SER A 406 -31.28 -4.23 -3.55
N GLY A 407 -31.88 -5.30 -4.08
CA GLY A 407 -31.18 -6.44 -4.67
C GLY A 407 -30.56 -7.41 -3.65
N VAL A 408 -30.39 -6.98 -2.39
CA VAL A 408 -29.83 -7.79 -1.31
C VAL A 408 -30.92 -8.72 -0.76
N SER A 409 -30.68 -10.02 -0.83
CA SER A 409 -31.61 -11.04 -0.31
C SER A 409 -31.21 -11.46 1.10
N PRO A 410 -32.15 -11.62 2.06
CA PRO A 410 -31.82 -12.12 3.39
C PRO A 410 -31.12 -13.49 3.34
N MET A 411 -30.01 -13.63 4.08
CA MET A 411 -29.24 -14.86 4.17
C MET A 411 -29.65 -15.74 5.35
N ALA A 412 -29.60 -17.04 5.15
CA ALA A 412 -29.52 -18.04 6.20
C ALA A 412 -28.11 -18.64 6.24
N ILE A 413 -27.64 -19.01 7.43
CA ILE A 413 -26.38 -19.74 7.60
C ILE A 413 -26.66 -21.23 7.85
N PRO A 414 -25.72 -22.13 7.51
CA PRO A 414 -25.87 -23.56 7.79
C PRO A 414 -26.29 -23.83 9.24
N GLY A 415 -27.31 -24.67 9.40
CA GLY A 415 -27.92 -24.97 10.71
C GLY A 415 -29.15 -24.12 11.07
N THR A 416 -29.50 -23.11 10.26
CA THR A 416 -30.76 -22.34 10.43
C THR A 416 -31.96 -23.20 9.99
N PRO A 417 -32.92 -23.54 10.88
CA PRO A 417 -34.07 -24.37 10.52
C PRO A 417 -34.96 -23.70 9.46
N GLY A 418 -35.31 -24.43 8.39
CA GLY A 418 -36.12 -23.90 7.28
C GLY A 418 -35.35 -22.97 6.33
N GLY A 419 -34.09 -22.68 6.62
CA GLY A 419 -33.22 -21.84 5.82
C GLY A 419 -32.36 -22.64 4.83
N GLU A 420 -32.78 -23.83 4.42
CA GLU A 420 -31.99 -24.71 3.56
C GLU A 420 -31.93 -24.17 2.12
N TYR A 421 -30.72 -24.09 1.55
CA TYR A 421 -30.51 -23.73 0.16
C TYR A 421 -29.16 -24.27 -0.33
N VAL A 422 -28.96 -24.23 -1.65
CA VAL A 422 -27.66 -24.50 -2.28
C VAL A 422 -27.13 -23.19 -2.84
N ALA A 423 -25.87 -22.88 -2.52
CA ALA A 423 -25.10 -21.80 -3.12
C ALA A 423 -24.27 -22.39 -4.26
N ASP A 424 -24.72 -22.19 -5.51
CA ASP A 424 -24.12 -22.78 -6.72
C ASP A 424 -23.62 -21.68 -7.67
N GLY A 425 -22.72 -22.04 -8.58
CA GLY A 425 -22.28 -21.21 -9.71
C GLY A 425 -23.22 -21.26 -10.92
N LEU A 426 -24.15 -22.23 -10.96
CA LEU A 426 -25.20 -22.25 -11.98
C LEU A 426 -26.18 -21.08 -11.79
N GLU A 427 -26.71 -20.56 -12.91
CA GLU A 427 -27.85 -19.65 -12.85
C GLU A 427 -29.04 -20.33 -12.17
N HIS A 428 -29.84 -19.56 -11.43
CA HIS A 428 -30.84 -20.12 -10.52
C HIS A 428 -32.08 -19.26 -10.41
N ALA A 429 -33.21 -19.91 -10.15
CA ALA A 429 -34.42 -19.20 -9.71
C ALA A 429 -34.24 -18.65 -8.29
N VAL A 430 -35.20 -17.83 -7.83
CA VAL A 430 -35.20 -17.21 -6.47
C VAL A 430 -35.00 -18.19 -5.31
N SER A 431 -35.37 -19.47 -5.49
CA SER A 431 -35.18 -20.51 -4.48
C SER A 431 -33.76 -21.09 -4.42
N GLY A 432 -32.89 -20.75 -5.37
CA GLY A 432 -31.55 -21.34 -5.52
C GLY A 432 -31.52 -22.66 -6.30
N ARG A 433 -32.61 -23.00 -7.01
CA ARG A 433 -32.62 -24.18 -7.90
C ARG A 433 -32.07 -23.77 -9.27
N PRO A 434 -31.20 -24.58 -9.89
CA PRO A 434 -30.67 -24.29 -11.21
C PRO A 434 -31.78 -24.02 -12.22
N SER A 435 -31.61 -22.96 -13.02
CA SER A 435 -32.56 -22.56 -14.06
C SER A 435 -31.84 -22.23 -15.37
N SER A 436 -32.49 -22.54 -16.48
CA SER A 436 -32.11 -22.12 -17.83
C SER A 436 -33.15 -21.18 -18.44
N GLY A 437 -34.09 -20.69 -17.64
CA GLY A 437 -35.13 -19.76 -18.07
C GLY A 437 -34.54 -18.37 -18.33
N ALA A 438 -34.93 -17.76 -19.45
CA ALA A 438 -34.45 -16.42 -19.82
C ALA A 438 -34.86 -15.34 -18.81
N GLU A 439 -36.05 -15.48 -18.21
CA GLU A 439 -36.55 -14.55 -17.19
C GLU A 439 -35.75 -14.64 -15.90
N ASP A 440 -35.47 -15.84 -15.39
CA ASP A 440 -34.63 -16.04 -14.21
C ASP A 440 -33.24 -15.43 -14.43
N HIS A 441 -32.63 -15.70 -15.59
CA HIS A 441 -31.30 -15.18 -15.91
C HIS A 441 -31.26 -13.65 -15.93
N THR A 442 -32.19 -13.02 -16.67
CA THR A 442 -32.26 -11.55 -16.76
C THR A 442 -32.50 -10.94 -15.38
N THR A 443 -33.47 -11.47 -14.65
CA THR A 443 -33.87 -10.94 -13.33
C THR A 443 -32.72 -11.04 -12.32
N GLN A 444 -31.99 -12.16 -12.32
CA GLN A 444 -30.88 -12.37 -11.40
C GLN A 444 -29.65 -11.55 -11.77
N LEU A 445 -29.36 -11.35 -13.06
CA LEU A 445 -28.32 -10.42 -13.50
C LEU A 445 -28.62 -8.99 -13.06
N ASP A 446 -29.83 -8.49 -13.35
CA ASP A 446 -30.27 -7.14 -12.98
C ASP A 446 -30.23 -6.95 -11.46
N LYS A 447 -30.67 -7.96 -10.70
CA LYS A 447 -30.60 -7.96 -9.23
C LYS A 447 -29.17 -7.84 -8.73
N ARG A 448 -28.24 -8.66 -9.26
CA ARG A 448 -26.83 -8.66 -8.81
C ARG A 448 -26.14 -7.33 -9.11
N ALA A 449 -26.39 -6.74 -10.28
CA ALA A 449 -25.85 -5.43 -10.66
C ALA A 449 -26.41 -4.30 -9.78
N ARG A 450 -27.74 -4.28 -9.59
CA ARG A 450 -28.43 -3.26 -8.78
C ARG A 450 -27.89 -3.13 -7.36
N LYS A 451 -27.44 -4.23 -6.73
CA LYS A 451 -26.87 -4.22 -5.38
C LYS A 451 -25.72 -3.23 -5.21
N ILE A 452 -24.88 -3.10 -6.24
CA ILE A 452 -23.70 -2.24 -6.19
C ILE A 452 -23.96 -0.90 -6.88
N GLU A 453 -24.73 -0.89 -7.97
CA GLU A 453 -24.97 0.33 -8.77
C GLU A 453 -25.86 1.35 -8.07
N GLU A 454 -26.87 0.90 -7.29
CA GLU A 454 -27.78 1.78 -6.56
C GLU A 454 -27.34 2.05 -5.11
N PHE A 455 -26.20 1.50 -4.68
CA PHE A 455 -25.69 1.73 -3.32
C PHE A 455 -25.06 3.12 -3.18
N ASP A 456 -25.43 3.85 -2.13
CA ASP A 456 -24.81 5.13 -1.79
C ASP A 456 -23.46 4.92 -1.10
N TYR A 457 -22.37 5.09 -1.86
CA TYR A 457 -21.01 5.03 -1.35
C TYR A 457 -20.58 6.28 -0.56
N GLY A 458 -21.45 7.30 -0.47
CA GLY A 458 -21.19 8.57 0.20
C GLY A 458 -19.94 9.26 -0.36
N GLN A 459 -19.26 10.05 0.46
CA GLN A 459 -18.02 10.73 0.06
C GLN A 459 -16.79 9.80 -0.03
N HIS A 460 -16.93 8.49 0.20
CA HIS A 460 -15.78 7.59 0.32
C HIS A 460 -15.25 7.10 -1.03
N TRP A 461 -16.01 7.26 -2.12
CA TRP A 461 -15.63 6.83 -3.46
C TRP A 461 -14.36 7.52 -3.98
N ALA A 462 -14.10 8.77 -3.58
CA ALA A 462 -12.88 9.48 -3.90
C ALA A 462 -12.55 10.54 -2.84
N GLU A 463 -11.29 10.90 -2.77
CA GLU A 463 -10.84 12.13 -2.13
C GLU A 463 -10.83 13.25 -3.16
N ILE A 464 -11.52 14.36 -2.87
CA ILE A 464 -11.57 15.54 -3.72
C ILE A 464 -11.03 16.74 -2.93
N ALA A 465 -10.07 17.46 -3.50
CA ALA A 465 -9.48 18.64 -2.89
C ALA A 465 -9.22 19.72 -3.93
N GLY A 466 -9.31 20.99 -3.54
CA GLY A 466 -9.13 22.13 -4.44
C GLY A 466 -10.30 22.35 -5.40
N ASP A 467 -10.31 23.49 -6.10
CA ASP A 467 -11.44 23.93 -6.92
C ASP A 467 -11.02 24.44 -8.31
N GLY A 468 -9.76 24.22 -8.70
CA GLY A 468 -9.19 24.77 -9.92
C GLY A 468 -9.75 24.21 -11.24
N PRO A 469 -9.57 24.95 -12.36
CA PRO A 469 -10.02 24.53 -13.70
C PRO A 469 -9.14 23.43 -14.33
N LEU A 470 -7.98 23.14 -13.74
CA LEU A 470 -7.12 22.00 -14.08
C LEU A 470 -7.27 20.94 -12.98
N ALA A 471 -7.76 19.76 -13.34
CA ALA A 471 -7.88 18.64 -12.43
C ALA A 471 -6.79 17.58 -12.63
N VAL A 472 -6.45 16.86 -11.57
CA VAL A 472 -5.62 15.66 -11.60
C VAL A 472 -6.45 14.46 -11.15
N LEU A 473 -6.57 13.45 -12.01
CA LEU A 473 -7.18 12.17 -11.70
C LEU A 473 -6.10 11.13 -11.43
N THR A 474 -6.18 10.46 -10.28
CA THR A 474 -5.22 9.43 -9.87
C THR A 474 -5.88 8.41 -8.93
N TRP A 475 -5.15 7.36 -8.58
CA TRP A 475 -5.50 6.36 -7.57
C TRP A 475 -4.24 5.60 -7.14
N GLY A 476 -4.32 4.83 -6.06
CA GLY A 476 -3.23 3.95 -5.61
C GLY A 476 -2.02 4.71 -5.08
N SER A 477 -0.83 4.13 -5.21
CA SER A 477 0.42 4.75 -4.73
C SER A 477 0.80 6.06 -5.44
N CYS A 478 0.22 6.37 -6.60
CA CYS A 478 0.41 7.66 -7.26
C CYS A 478 -0.22 8.84 -6.50
N ALA A 479 -1.15 8.58 -5.56
CA ALA A 479 -1.86 9.62 -4.81
C ALA A 479 -0.94 10.51 -3.96
N GLY A 480 0.03 9.93 -3.24
CA GLY A 480 0.98 10.68 -2.40
C GLY A 480 1.80 11.70 -3.21
N PRO A 481 2.53 11.28 -4.26
CA PRO A 481 3.23 12.19 -5.17
C PRO A 481 2.34 13.27 -5.80
N VAL A 482 1.11 12.91 -6.20
CA VAL A 482 0.16 13.87 -6.77
C VAL A 482 -0.31 14.90 -5.73
N ARG A 483 -0.65 14.48 -4.51
CA ARG A 483 -1.00 15.41 -3.41
C ARG A 483 0.10 16.42 -3.16
N GLU A 484 1.34 15.94 -3.10
CA GLU A 484 2.48 16.83 -2.89
C GLU A 484 2.72 17.77 -4.09
N ALA A 485 2.57 17.28 -5.33
CA ALA A 485 2.66 18.12 -6.52
C ALA A 485 1.58 19.21 -6.56
N CYS A 486 0.34 18.89 -6.21
CA CYS A 486 -0.75 19.85 -6.08
C CYS A 486 -0.43 20.91 -5.01
N ALA A 487 0.02 20.50 -3.83
CA ALA A 487 0.40 21.44 -2.77
C ALA A 487 1.56 22.38 -3.19
N ARG A 488 2.56 21.84 -3.92
CA ARG A 488 3.66 22.65 -4.47
C ARG A 488 3.16 23.62 -5.56
N ALA A 489 2.23 23.19 -6.40
CA ALA A 489 1.62 24.02 -7.44
C ALA A 489 0.77 25.15 -6.85
N GLU A 490 -0.03 24.87 -5.82
CA GLU A 490 -0.82 25.87 -5.09
C GLU A 490 0.06 26.93 -4.43
N ALA A 491 1.20 26.52 -3.84
CA ALA A 491 2.17 27.45 -3.29
C ALA A 491 2.79 28.39 -4.35
N MET A 492 2.72 28.01 -5.64
CA MET A 492 3.13 28.83 -6.79
C MET A 492 1.96 29.64 -7.39
N GLY A 493 0.77 29.59 -6.79
CA GLY A 493 -0.42 30.31 -7.24
C GLY A 493 -1.25 29.58 -8.30
N LEU A 494 -0.95 28.31 -8.59
CA LEU A 494 -1.75 27.50 -9.51
C LEU A 494 -2.99 26.96 -8.79
N ARG A 495 -4.16 27.09 -9.43
CA ARG A 495 -5.41 26.51 -8.92
C ARG A 495 -5.60 25.13 -9.54
N ILE A 496 -5.47 24.09 -8.72
CA ILE A 496 -5.59 22.69 -9.12
C ILE A 496 -6.76 22.05 -8.38
N ARG A 497 -7.41 21.08 -9.00
CA ARG A 497 -8.35 20.17 -8.35
C ARG A 497 -7.76 18.76 -8.34
N LEU A 498 -7.65 18.14 -7.18
CA LEU A 498 -7.31 16.73 -7.04
C LEU A 498 -8.58 15.90 -6.95
N ILE A 499 -8.67 14.82 -7.71
CA ILE A 499 -9.70 13.79 -7.59
C ILE A 499 -8.99 12.43 -7.55
N CYS A 500 -8.92 11.83 -6.37
CA CYS A 500 -8.21 10.58 -6.12
C CYS A 500 -9.20 9.46 -5.80
N LEU A 501 -9.37 8.52 -6.73
CA LEU A 501 -10.40 7.47 -6.63
C LEU A 501 -9.99 6.42 -5.60
N ARG A 502 -10.96 6.01 -4.77
CA ARG A 502 -10.88 4.86 -3.86
C ARG A 502 -11.82 3.75 -4.30
N LEU A 503 -13.00 4.09 -4.82
CA LEU A 503 -13.89 3.14 -5.48
C LEU A 503 -13.64 3.18 -6.99
N LEU A 504 -13.29 2.03 -7.57
CA LEU A 504 -13.00 1.85 -8.98
C LEU A 504 -14.12 1.08 -9.69
N ALA A 505 -14.82 0.17 -9.00
CA ALA A 505 -16.05 -0.43 -9.50
C ALA A 505 -17.05 -0.63 -8.35
N PRO A 506 -18.33 -0.30 -8.55
CA PRO A 506 -18.93 0.25 -9.78
C PRO A 506 -18.51 1.70 -10.06
N ALA A 507 -18.58 2.10 -11.34
CA ALA A 507 -18.28 3.47 -11.75
C ALA A 507 -19.27 4.47 -11.14
N GLN A 508 -18.78 5.61 -10.66
CA GLN A 508 -19.58 6.64 -10.01
C GLN A 508 -19.84 7.81 -10.96
N VAL A 509 -20.60 7.56 -12.04
CA VAL A 509 -20.72 8.47 -13.19
C VAL A 509 -21.17 9.88 -12.76
N ASP A 510 -22.32 9.99 -12.11
CA ASP A 510 -22.89 11.27 -11.67
C ASP A 510 -21.96 12.01 -10.68
N ALA A 511 -21.32 11.26 -9.77
CA ALA A 511 -20.44 11.85 -8.77
C ALA A 511 -19.14 12.38 -9.39
N LEU A 512 -18.57 11.68 -10.36
CA LEU A 512 -17.38 12.15 -11.07
C LEU A 512 -17.72 13.30 -12.02
N GLU A 513 -18.87 13.28 -12.70
CA GLU A 513 -19.35 14.39 -13.52
C GLU A 513 -19.50 15.67 -12.67
N ALA A 514 -20.14 15.56 -11.50
CA ALA A 514 -20.24 16.67 -10.55
C ALA A 514 -18.86 17.14 -10.05
N ALA A 515 -17.93 16.22 -9.77
CA ALA A 515 -16.57 16.56 -9.36
C ALA A 515 -15.75 17.27 -10.46
N LEU A 516 -16.09 17.02 -11.73
CA LEU A 516 -15.46 17.63 -12.90
C LEU A 516 -16.17 18.91 -13.37
N GLU A 517 -17.23 19.35 -12.70
CA GLU A 517 -17.91 20.59 -13.07
C GLU A 517 -16.95 21.80 -13.03
N GLY A 518 -16.88 22.55 -14.13
CA GLY A 518 -15.97 23.68 -14.31
C GLY A 518 -14.52 23.31 -14.59
N VAL A 519 -14.19 22.02 -14.70
CA VAL A 519 -12.85 21.56 -15.10
C VAL A 519 -12.71 21.63 -16.62
N GLU A 520 -11.70 22.36 -17.07
CA GLU A 520 -11.39 22.53 -18.50
C GLU A 520 -10.38 21.50 -19.00
N ARG A 521 -9.49 21.06 -18.10
CA ARG A 521 -8.30 20.27 -18.40
C ARG A 521 -8.08 19.18 -17.35
N VAL A 522 -7.68 17.98 -17.78
CA VAL A 522 -7.45 16.84 -16.88
C VAL A 522 -6.08 16.19 -17.10
N LEU A 523 -5.27 16.13 -16.05
CA LEU A 523 -4.08 15.29 -16.01
C LEU A 523 -4.44 13.95 -15.37
N VAL A 524 -4.31 12.84 -16.10
CA VAL A 524 -4.40 11.50 -15.52
C VAL A 524 -3.00 11.01 -15.15
N VAL A 525 -2.82 10.58 -13.91
CA VAL A 525 -1.56 10.03 -13.41
C VAL A 525 -1.78 8.57 -13.03
N GLU A 526 -0.97 7.67 -13.59
CA GLU A 526 -1.05 6.24 -13.27
C GLU A 526 0.27 5.50 -13.48
N GLN A 527 0.51 4.44 -12.71
CA GLN A 527 1.69 3.59 -12.85
C GLN A 527 1.40 2.33 -13.69
N SER A 528 1.08 2.51 -14.97
CA SER A 528 0.86 1.40 -15.91
C SER A 528 1.42 1.71 -17.31
N HIS A 529 1.89 0.69 -18.03
CA HIS A 529 2.35 0.86 -19.42
C HIS A 529 1.19 1.10 -20.40
N SER A 530 0.09 0.38 -20.23
CA SER A 530 -1.05 0.38 -21.17
C SER A 530 -2.09 1.46 -20.89
N LYS A 531 -1.87 2.30 -19.88
CA LYS A 531 -2.78 3.36 -19.45
C LYS A 531 -4.15 2.82 -19.04
N GLN A 532 -4.15 1.79 -18.20
CA GLN A 532 -5.36 1.06 -17.80
C GLN A 532 -6.39 2.00 -17.17
N PHE A 533 -5.94 2.89 -16.29
CA PHE A 533 -6.83 3.80 -15.58
C PHE A 533 -7.41 4.85 -16.52
N TYR A 534 -6.60 5.47 -17.37
CA TYR A 534 -7.09 6.40 -18.38
C TYR A 534 -8.12 5.75 -19.31
N ARG A 535 -7.87 4.51 -19.75
CA ARG A 535 -8.81 3.77 -20.62
C ARG A 535 -10.11 3.42 -19.90
N TYR A 536 -10.02 3.01 -18.64
CA TYR A 536 -11.19 2.82 -17.79
C TYR A 536 -11.99 4.13 -17.66
N LEU A 537 -11.33 5.25 -17.39
CA LEU A 537 -12.00 6.55 -17.27
C LEU A 537 -12.73 6.91 -18.58
N ARG A 538 -12.10 6.69 -19.73
CA ARG A 538 -12.69 6.94 -21.05
C ARG A 538 -13.84 6.00 -21.42
N ALA A 539 -13.94 4.85 -20.77
CA ALA A 539 -15.01 3.89 -21.01
C ALA A 539 -16.29 4.24 -20.23
N HIS A 540 -16.16 4.88 -19.07
CA HIS A 540 -17.26 5.11 -18.14
C HIS A 540 -17.64 6.59 -17.95
N TYR A 541 -16.77 7.54 -18.30
CA TYR A 541 -16.97 8.95 -17.99
C TYR A 541 -16.67 9.87 -19.18
N ASP A 542 -17.44 10.96 -19.26
CA ASP A 542 -17.21 12.04 -20.20
C ASP A 542 -16.14 13.00 -19.66
N LEU A 543 -14.88 12.70 -19.98
CA LEU A 543 -13.76 13.58 -19.62
C LEU A 543 -13.76 14.87 -20.48
N PRO A 544 -13.24 16.00 -19.96
CA PRO A 544 -13.00 17.21 -20.74
C PRO A 544 -12.19 16.97 -22.01
N ARG A 545 -12.26 17.90 -22.97
CA ARG A 545 -11.59 17.72 -24.27
C ARG A 545 -10.07 17.64 -24.18
N ASP A 546 -9.46 18.43 -23.30
CA ASP A 546 -8.01 18.50 -23.16
C ASP A 546 -7.56 17.60 -22.00
N VAL A 547 -7.11 16.39 -22.33
CA VAL A 547 -6.61 15.39 -21.37
C VAL A 547 -5.16 15.05 -21.68
N ARG A 548 -4.31 15.17 -20.67
CA ARG A 548 -2.93 14.66 -20.70
C ARG A 548 -2.82 13.44 -19.79
N VAL A 549 -1.92 12.53 -20.13
CA VAL A 549 -1.69 11.30 -19.35
C VAL A 549 -0.21 11.20 -19.01
N LEU A 550 0.12 11.21 -17.72
CA LEU A 550 1.42 10.85 -17.19
C LEU A 550 1.35 9.39 -16.74
N SER A 551 1.88 8.50 -17.58
CA SER A 551 1.87 7.05 -17.33
C SER A 551 3.25 6.45 -17.50
N ARG A 552 3.67 5.61 -16.55
CA ARG A 552 4.92 4.86 -16.63
C ARG A 552 4.74 3.48 -15.98
N PRO A 553 5.27 2.38 -16.54
CA PRO A 553 5.32 1.11 -15.82
C PRO A 553 6.25 1.18 -14.59
N GLY A 554 6.21 0.16 -13.74
CA GLY A 554 7.24 -0.07 -12.76
C GLY A 554 8.61 -0.28 -13.42
N PRO A 555 9.71 -0.25 -12.65
CA PRO A 555 9.76 -0.24 -11.19
C PRO A 555 9.87 1.16 -10.56
N LEU A 556 9.98 2.23 -11.36
CA LEU A 556 10.24 3.58 -10.85
C LEU A 556 8.92 4.29 -10.48
N PRO A 557 8.75 4.72 -9.22
CA PRO A 557 7.56 5.46 -8.80
C PRO A 557 7.54 6.84 -9.45
N ILE A 558 6.36 7.33 -9.81
CA ILE A 558 6.17 8.71 -10.27
C ILE A 558 6.44 9.66 -9.08
N ARG A 559 7.28 10.68 -9.28
CA ARG A 559 7.62 11.64 -8.22
C ARG A 559 6.84 12.95 -8.34
N ALA A 560 6.75 13.68 -7.23
CA ALA A 560 5.99 14.92 -7.14
C ALA A 560 6.49 16.00 -8.12
N GLY A 561 7.81 16.10 -8.33
CA GLY A 561 8.43 17.01 -9.29
C GLY A 561 8.02 16.72 -10.73
N GLU A 562 7.97 15.44 -11.12
CA GLU A 562 7.51 15.05 -12.47
C GLU A 562 6.05 15.49 -12.71
N VAL A 563 5.17 15.26 -11.72
CA VAL A 563 3.76 15.70 -11.80
C VAL A 563 3.68 17.23 -11.86
N LEU A 564 4.45 17.93 -11.02
CA LEU A 564 4.48 19.39 -10.97
C LEU A 564 4.94 20.01 -12.30
N GLU A 565 5.98 19.47 -12.93
CA GLU A 565 6.44 19.92 -14.25
C GLU A 565 5.33 19.82 -15.30
N HIS A 566 4.58 18.72 -15.30
CA HIS A 566 3.42 18.54 -16.16
C HIS A 566 2.34 19.59 -15.89
N LEU A 567 2.02 19.88 -14.63
CA LEU A 567 1.06 20.91 -14.23
C LEU A 567 1.50 22.31 -14.68
N GLN A 568 2.77 22.66 -14.45
CA GLN A 568 3.34 23.96 -14.83
C GLN A 568 3.41 24.16 -16.34
N SER A 569 3.79 23.13 -17.09
CA SER A 569 3.85 23.19 -18.56
C SER A 569 2.47 23.35 -19.23
N TRP A 570 1.40 23.22 -18.44
CA TRP A 570 0.03 23.28 -18.91
C TRP A 570 -0.76 24.45 -18.32
N SER A 571 -0.31 25.01 -17.20
CA SER A 571 -0.93 26.17 -16.54
C SER A 571 -0.61 27.45 -17.30
#